data_AF-A0A412CH52-F1
#
_entry.id   AF-A0A412CH52-F1
#
_cell.length_a   1.000
_cell.length_b   1.000
_cell.length_c   1.000
_cell.angle_alpha   90.00
_cell.angle_beta   90.00
_cell.angle_gamma   90.00
#
_symmetry.space_group_name_H-M   'P 1'
#
loop_
_entity.id
_entity.type
_entity.pdbx_description
1 polymer ?
#
loop_
_entity_poly.entity_id
_entity_poly.type
_entity_poly.pdbx_seq_one_letter_code
_entity_poly.pdbx_strand_id
1 'polypeptide(L)'
;MNNILYLECYAGISGDMFVASLLDLGVDKNYLMENLQTLPLDGYKIEISRVKKMALDACDFNVILDIDNHDHDMNYLHSEHHEAHHHNHSHEHHHHHEHRGLKEIVEIINKSQITDRAKEIAIRIFNIIANAEAKAHGVDIDEVHFHEVGAVDSIVDIVAAAVCIDKLNIDRVVCPKIYEGQGFVRCQHGQIPIPVPAVVNIAIEHGLRLHYTQTKGELITPTGAAIIAGIQTEDKLPEEFIIKKIGIGVGKRKYDIPNVVRAMMIEVK
;
A
#
# COMPACT_ATOMS: atom_id res chain seq x y z
N MET A 1 23.93 14.20 -7.63
CA MET A 1 22.96 13.78 -8.66
C MET A 1 21.67 13.50 -7.92
N ASN A 2 20.57 14.18 -8.25
CA ASN A 2 19.30 13.93 -7.58
C ASN A 2 18.66 12.70 -8.21
N ASN A 3 18.36 11.69 -7.39
CA ASN A 3 17.66 10.50 -7.86
C ASN A 3 16.17 10.81 -7.97
N ILE A 4 15.67 10.79 -9.21
CA ILE A 4 14.27 11.07 -9.51
C ILE A 4 13.55 9.76 -9.78
N LEU A 5 12.55 9.46 -8.95
CA LEU A 5 11.65 8.34 -9.15
C LEU A 5 10.38 8.83 -9.85
N TYR A 6 10.09 8.29 -11.03
CA TYR A 6 8.79 8.42 -11.67
C TYR A 6 7.93 7.19 -11.33
N LEU A 7 6.73 7.46 -10.78
CA LEU A 7 5.74 6.45 -10.48
C LEU A 7 4.58 6.50 -11.47
N GLU A 8 4.34 5.35 -12.08
CA GLU A 8 3.23 5.16 -12.98
C GLU A 8 2.25 4.13 -12.41
N CYS A 9 1.11 4.64 -11.96
CA CYS A 9 0.10 3.92 -11.17
C CYS A 9 -1.19 3.67 -11.96
N TYR A 10 -1.10 3.29 -13.25
CA TYR A 10 -2.29 3.10 -14.12
C TYR A 10 -3.28 2.05 -13.62
N ALA A 11 -2.80 1.03 -12.91
CA ALA A 11 -3.63 -0.01 -12.30
C ALA A 11 -3.89 0.25 -10.80
N GLY A 12 -3.67 1.47 -10.34
CA GLY A 12 -3.72 1.83 -8.92
C GLY A 12 -2.39 1.64 -8.20
N ILE A 13 -2.46 1.58 -6.87
CA ILE A 13 -1.31 1.43 -5.99
C ILE A 13 -1.73 0.89 -4.62
N SER A 14 -0.95 -0.04 -4.09
CA SER A 14 -0.96 -0.54 -2.72
C SER A 14 0.47 -0.62 -2.17
N GLY A 15 0.60 -0.89 -0.86
CA GLY A 15 1.89 -0.98 -0.17
C GLY A 15 2.81 -2.03 -0.79
N ASP A 16 2.35 -3.29 -0.81
CA ASP A 16 3.02 -4.42 -1.45
C ASP A 16 3.46 -4.15 -2.91
N MET A 17 2.58 -3.59 -3.75
CA MET A 17 2.88 -3.23 -5.14
C MET A 17 4.03 -2.23 -5.22
N PHE A 18 4.01 -1.21 -4.36
CA PHE A 18 5.05 -0.19 -4.34
C PHE A 18 6.39 -0.78 -3.87
N VAL A 19 6.41 -1.54 -2.77
CA VAL A 19 7.61 -2.22 -2.26
C VAL A 19 8.20 -3.16 -3.31
N ALA A 20 7.37 -4.00 -3.92
CA ALA A 20 7.78 -4.91 -4.98
C ALA A 20 8.40 -4.17 -6.18
N SER A 21 7.83 -3.01 -6.55
CA SER A 21 8.37 -2.19 -7.64
C SER A 21 9.77 -1.64 -7.33
N LEU A 22 10.07 -1.28 -6.08
CA LEU A 22 11.39 -0.78 -5.68
C LEU A 22 12.42 -1.90 -5.50
N LEU A 23 11.99 -3.08 -5.03
CA LEU A 23 12.81 -4.30 -5.06
C LEU A 23 13.23 -4.63 -6.50
N ASP A 24 12.29 -4.60 -7.44
CA ASP A 24 12.59 -4.84 -8.86
C ASP A 24 13.46 -3.74 -9.49
N LEU A 25 13.33 -2.51 -9.00
CA LEU A 25 14.15 -1.38 -9.44
C LEU A 25 15.63 -1.53 -9.02
N GLY A 26 15.90 -2.38 -8.03
CA GLY A 26 17.24 -2.79 -7.65
C GLY A 26 17.58 -2.67 -6.16
N VAL A 27 16.59 -2.55 -5.26
CA VAL A 27 16.84 -2.72 -3.82
C VAL A 27 17.20 -4.17 -3.53
N ASP A 28 18.32 -4.39 -2.84
CA ASP A 28 18.71 -5.73 -2.43
C ASP A 28 17.73 -6.31 -1.40
N LYS A 29 17.22 -7.51 -1.67
CA LYS A 29 16.24 -8.17 -0.81
C LYS A 29 16.78 -8.49 0.58
N ASN A 30 18.06 -8.85 0.70
CA ASN A 30 18.64 -9.20 2.00
C ASN A 30 18.78 -7.95 2.86
N TYR A 31 19.20 -6.83 2.27
CA TYR A 31 19.20 -5.53 2.93
C TYR A 31 17.80 -5.18 3.48
N LEU A 32 16.74 -5.37 2.69
CA LEU A 32 15.37 -5.13 3.17
C LEU A 32 15.03 -6.05 4.35
N MET A 33 15.26 -7.36 4.20
CA MET A 33 14.97 -8.35 5.24
C MET A 33 15.71 -8.08 6.55
N GLU A 34 17.01 -7.76 6.49
CA GLU A 34 17.83 -7.43 7.65
C GLU A 34 17.29 -6.21 8.41
N ASN A 35 16.80 -5.20 7.69
CA ASN A 35 16.20 -4.01 8.30
C ASN A 35 14.84 -4.32 8.94
N LEU A 36 13.96 -5.06 8.25
CA LEU A 36 12.63 -5.41 8.75
C LEU A 36 12.68 -6.34 9.97
N GLN A 37 13.67 -7.23 10.05
CA GLN A 37 13.91 -8.09 11.23
C GLN A 37 14.23 -7.31 12.51
N THR A 38 14.58 -6.02 12.40
CA THR A 38 14.86 -5.19 13.57
C THR A 38 13.61 -4.55 14.17
N LEU A 39 12.46 -4.65 13.51
CA LEU A 39 11.19 -4.22 14.06
C LEU A 39 10.82 -5.15 15.24
N PRO A 40 10.36 -4.62 16.39
CA PRO A 40 9.85 -5.42 17.49
C PRO A 40 8.45 -5.97 17.16
N LEU A 41 8.36 -6.77 16.09
CA LEU A 41 7.15 -7.37 15.55
C LEU A 41 7.39 -8.85 15.25
N ASP A 42 6.48 -9.69 15.72
CA ASP A 42 6.47 -11.12 15.45
C ASP A 42 5.23 -11.51 14.62
N GLY A 43 5.12 -12.78 14.26
CA GLY A 43 3.91 -13.33 13.66
C GLY A 43 3.79 -13.12 12.16
N TYR A 44 4.88 -12.84 11.46
CA TYR A 44 4.89 -12.71 9.99
C TYR A 44 6.16 -13.26 9.34
N LYS A 45 6.04 -13.58 8.05
CA LYS A 45 7.12 -13.93 7.14
C LYS A 45 6.98 -13.12 5.87
N ILE A 46 8.11 -12.85 5.22
CA ILE A 46 8.14 -12.14 3.94
C ILE A 46 8.57 -13.12 2.85
N GLU A 47 7.81 -13.15 1.77
CA GLU A 47 8.17 -13.85 0.54
C GLU A 47 8.34 -12.83 -0.59
N ILE A 48 9.50 -12.90 -1.27
CA ILE A 48 9.80 -12.08 -2.44
C ILE A 48 10.05 -13.03 -3.60
N SER A 49 9.24 -12.93 -4.66
CA SER A 49 9.30 -13.84 -5.79
C SER A 49 9.15 -13.10 -7.13
N ARG A 50 9.44 -13.82 -8.23
CA ARG A 50 9.11 -13.38 -9.60
C ARG A 50 7.87 -14.09 -10.07
N VAL A 51 6.92 -13.35 -10.61
CA VAL A 51 5.66 -13.89 -11.12
C VAL A 51 5.38 -13.38 -12.53
N LYS A 52 4.54 -14.12 -13.27
CA LYS A 52 3.99 -13.66 -14.55
C LYS A 52 2.58 -13.12 -14.35
N LYS A 53 2.38 -11.81 -14.51
CA LYS A 53 1.06 -11.16 -14.51
C LYS A 53 0.71 -10.76 -15.94
N MET A 54 -0.23 -11.48 -16.57
CA MET A 54 -0.61 -11.25 -17.98
C MET A 54 0.61 -11.17 -18.92
N ALA A 55 1.50 -12.17 -18.81
CA ALA A 55 2.77 -12.29 -19.53
C ALA A 55 3.88 -11.26 -19.18
N LEU A 56 3.62 -10.31 -18.28
CA LEU A 56 4.67 -9.44 -17.72
C LEU A 56 5.43 -10.17 -16.62
N ASP A 57 6.75 -10.19 -16.70
CA ASP A 57 7.64 -10.64 -15.62
C ASP A 57 7.81 -9.49 -14.61
N ALA A 58 7.43 -9.75 -13.37
CA ALA A 58 7.35 -8.72 -12.33
C ALA A 58 7.64 -9.29 -10.95
N CYS A 59 8.01 -8.39 -10.03
CA CYS A 59 8.31 -8.72 -8.64
C CYS A 59 7.02 -8.79 -7.82
N ASP A 60 6.96 -9.77 -6.93
CA ASP A 60 5.92 -9.94 -5.95
C ASP A 60 6.53 -9.81 -4.55
N PHE A 61 5.94 -8.94 -3.72
CA PHE A 61 6.23 -8.82 -2.30
C PHE A 61 5.02 -9.33 -1.54
N ASN A 62 5.21 -10.23 -0.58
CA ASN A 62 4.11 -10.84 0.16
C ASN A 62 4.45 -10.91 1.65
N VAL A 63 3.57 -10.36 2.50
CA VAL A 63 3.65 -10.51 3.95
C VAL A 63 2.66 -11.60 4.35
N ILE A 64 3.17 -12.72 4.84
CA ILE A 64 2.41 -13.89 5.25
C ILE A 64 2.34 -13.92 6.77
N LEU A 65 1.15 -13.85 7.34
CA LEU A 65 0.95 -13.86 8.79
C LEU A 65 0.93 -15.32 9.32
N ASP A 66 1.48 -15.56 10.51
CA ASP A 66 1.58 -16.92 11.10
C ASP A 66 0.23 -17.52 11.52
N ILE A 67 -0.81 -16.69 11.64
CA ILE A 67 -2.20 -17.12 11.87
C ILE A 67 -2.99 -16.78 10.59
N ASP A 68 -3.66 -17.77 10.01
CA ASP A 68 -4.54 -17.61 8.85
C ASP A 68 -5.64 -16.58 9.15
N ASN A 69 -5.40 -15.33 8.78
CA ASN A 69 -6.43 -14.30 8.68
C ASN A 69 -7.28 -14.63 7.45
N HIS A 70 -8.31 -15.46 7.63
CA HIS A 70 -9.25 -15.85 6.58
C HIS A 70 -10.09 -14.70 5.99
N ASP A 71 -9.85 -13.43 6.36
CA ASP A 71 -10.70 -12.29 5.95
C ASP A 71 -10.27 -11.57 4.66
N HIS A 72 -9.21 -12.01 3.98
CA HIS A 72 -8.84 -11.45 2.66
C HIS A 72 -9.09 -12.39 1.48
N ASP A 73 -9.68 -13.56 1.72
CA ASP A 73 -10.03 -14.50 0.65
C ASP A 73 -11.31 -14.05 -0.06
N MET A 74 -11.13 -13.17 -1.04
CA MET A 74 -12.16 -12.60 -1.93
C MET A 74 -12.72 -13.64 -2.92
N ASN A 75 -13.19 -14.78 -2.43
CA ASN A 75 -13.81 -15.83 -3.24
C ASN A 75 -15.26 -15.56 -3.68
N TYR A 76 -15.79 -14.34 -3.48
CA TYR A 76 -17.21 -14.05 -3.70
C TYR A 76 -17.54 -13.17 -4.92
N LEU A 77 -16.60 -12.98 -5.85
CA LEU A 77 -16.88 -12.25 -7.10
C LEU A 77 -17.58 -13.09 -8.20
N HIS A 78 -17.92 -14.35 -7.92
CA HIS A 78 -18.78 -15.15 -8.80
C HIS A 78 -20.21 -15.17 -8.29
N SER A 79 -21.03 -14.21 -8.75
CA SER A 79 -22.48 -14.37 -8.71
C SER A 79 -22.91 -15.29 -9.84
N GLU A 80 -23.05 -16.58 -9.58
CA GLU A 80 -23.98 -17.41 -10.34
C GLU A 80 -25.20 -17.70 -9.46
N HIS A 81 -26.37 -17.39 -10.04
CA HIS A 81 -27.68 -17.56 -9.45
C HIS A 81 -27.91 -18.98 -8.97
N HIS A 82 -27.99 -19.18 -7.65
CA HIS A 82 -28.70 -20.32 -7.08
C HIS A 82 -29.57 -19.88 -5.91
N GLU A 83 -30.87 -20.17 -6.06
CA GLU A 83 -31.89 -19.98 -5.03
C GLU A 83 -31.67 -20.86 -3.80
N ALA A 84 -32.20 -20.35 -2.68
CA ALA A 84 -32.56 -21.02 -1.43
C ALA A 84 -31.41 -21.56 -0.57
N HIS A 85 -31.22 -20.98 0.62
CA HIS A 85 -31.70 -21.57 1.89
C HIS A 85 -31.46 -20.59 3.05
N HIS A 86 -32.48 -20.45 3.90
CA HIS A 86 -32.42 -19.79 5.20
C HIS A 86 -31.47 -20.55 6.13
N HIS A 87 -30.42 -19.90 6.64
CA HIS A 87 -29.87 -20.20 7.96
C HIS A 87 -29.40 -18.91 8.63
N ASN A 88 -30.08 -18.57 9.72
CA ASN A 88 -29.71 -17.50 10.62
C ASN A 88 -28.71 -18.07 11.64
N HIS A 89 -27.43 -17.84 11.42
CA HIS A 89 -26.39 -18.10 12.41
C HIS A 89 -25.55 -16.84 12.55
N SER A 90 -25.88 -16.04 13.58
CA SER A 90 -25.01 -15.02 14.13
C SER A 90 -23.88 -15.70 14.90
N HIS A 91 -22.80 -16.05 14.20
CA HIS A 91 -21.53 -16.33 14.84
C HIS A 91 -20.73 -15.03 14.86
N GLU A 92 -20.75 -14.34 16.00
CA GLU A 92 -19.75 -13.33 16.34
C GLU A 92 -18.41 -14.05 16.50
N HIS A 93 -17.65 -14.13 15.42
CA HIS A 93 -16.24 -14.46 15.48
C HIS A 93 -15.48 -13.22 15.97
N HIS A 94 -15.27 -13.12 17.29
CA HIS A 94 -14.30 -12.20 17.86
C HIS A 94 -12.89 -12.67 17.48
N HIS A 95 -12.42 -12.28 16.30
CA HIS A 95 -11.00 -12.33 15.98
C HIS A 95 -10.30 -11.20 16.73
N HIS A 96 -9.33 -11.56 17.55
CA HIS A 96 -8.48 -10.64 18.29
C HIS A 96 -7.53 -9.96 17.28
N HIS A 97 -8.03 -8.96 16.55
CA HIS A 97 -7.16 -8.02 15.87
C HIS A 97 -6.46 -7.22 16.96
N GLU A 98 -5.13 -7.27 17.03
CA GLU A 98 -4.39 -6.27 17.79
C GLU A 98 -4.63 -4.91 17.12
N HIS A 99 -5.63 -4.19 17.60
CA HIS A 99 -5.93 -2.83 17.15
C HIS A 99 -4.84 -1.89 17.66
N ARG A 100 -3.77 -1.74 16.88
CA ARG A 100 -2.70 -0.80 17.19
C ARG A 100 -3.11 0.61 16.79
N GLY A 101 -2.87 1.56 17.68
CA GLY A 101 -3.02 2.99 17.40
C GLY A 101 -1.73 3.58 16.84
N LEU A 102 -1.79 4.84 16.41
CA LEU A 102 -0.62 5.56 15.86
C LEU A 102 0.57 5.59 16.84
N LYS A 103 0.32 5.82 18.14
CA LYS A 103 1.37 5.91 19.18
C LYS A 103 2.20 4.63 19.26
N GLU A 104 1.54 3.48 19.25
CA GLU A 104 2.20 2.17 19.32
C GLU A 104 3.03 1.90 18.06
N ILE A 105 2.50 2.22 16.88
CA ILE A 105 3.22 2.06 15.61
C ILE A 105 4.47 2.94 15.57
N VAL A 106 4.38 4.19 16.03
CA VAL A 106 5.53 5.10 16.11
C VAL A 106 6.59 4.55 17.08
N GLU A 107 6.19 3.94 18.20
CA GLU A 107 7.13 3.27 19.10
C GLU A 107 7.83 2.07 18.45
N ILE A 108 7.10 1.23 17.72
CA ILE A 108 7.65 0.09 16.96
C ILE A 108 8.73 0.59 15.98
N ILE A 109 8.41 1.63 15.20
CA ILE A 109 9.36 2.22 14.24
C ILE A 109 10.57 2.80 14.94
N ASN A 110 10.38 3.54 16.03
CA ASN A 110 11.49 4.17 16.77
C ASN A 110 12.45 3.17 17.41
N LYS A 111 11.95 2.03 17.88
CA LYS A 111 12.74 0.94 18.49
C LYS A 111 13.53 0.11 17.46
N SER A 112 13.19 0.20 16.17
CA SER A 112 13.92 -0.49 15.10
C SER A 112 15.31 0.11 14.84
N GLN A 113 16.15 -0.63 14.10
CA GLN A 113 17.50 -0.21 13.70
C GLN A 113 17.57 0.31 12.26
N ILE A 114 16.43 0.60 11.63
CA ILE A 114 16.40 1.25 10.32
C ILE A 114 16.93 2.69 10.42
N THR A 115 17.33 3.28 9.30
CA THR A 115 17.89 4.64 9.25
C THR A 115 16.90 5.69 9.72
N ASP A 116 17.41 6.83 10.24
CA ASP A 116 16.55 7.93 10.68
C ASP A 116 15.66 8.47 9.54
N ARG A 117 16.21 8.56 8.31
CA ARG A 117 15.43 8.94 7.13
C ARG A 117 14.30 7.93 6.84
N ALA A 118 14.54 6.63 6.96
CA ALA A 118 13.48 5.64 6.80
C ALA A 118 12.41 5.76 7.91
N LYS A 119 12.81 6.00 9.17
CA LYS A 119 11.85 6.26 10.28
C LYS A 119 11.00 7.48 9.99
N GLU A 120 11.60 8.59 9.57
CA GLU A 120 10.91 9.84 9.24
C GLU A 120 9.89 9.64 8.10
N ILE A 121 10.24 8.89 7.06
CA ILE A 121 9.35 8.59 5.94
C ILE A 121 8.18 7.71 6.42
N ALA A 122 8.46 6.62 7.14
CA ALA A 122 7.43 5.70 7.62
C ALA A 122 6.44 6.40 8.58
N ILE A 123 6.95 7.14 9.56
CA ILE A 123 6.12 7.90 10.53
C ILE A 123 5.27 8.94 9.79
N ARG A 124 5.82 9.64 8.80
CA ARG A 124 5.05 10.58 7.99
C ARG A 124 3.88 9.91 7.27
N ILE A 125 4.11 8.77 6.63
CA ILE A 125 3.06 8.01 5.93
C ILE A 125 1.98 7.58 6.94
N PHE A 126 2.37 7.07 8.11
CA PHE A 126 1.41 6.69 9.15
C PHE A 126 0.58 7.85 9.69
N ASN A 127 1.17 9.03 9.86
CA ASN A 127 0.42 10.23 10.27
C ASN A 127 -0.63 10.61 9.21
N ILE A 128 -0.30 10.49 7.92
CA ILE A 128 -1.25 10.76 6.83
C ILE A 128 -2.44 9.79 6.91
N ILE A 129 -2.18 8.50 7.09
CA ILE A 129 -3.24 7.49 7.25
C ILE A 129 -4.07 7.78 8.50
N ALA A 130 -3.41 8.01 9.65
CA ALA A 130 -4.09 8.30 10.92
C ALA A 130 -5.06 9.48 10.79
N ASN A 131 -4.62 10.58 10.18
CA ASN A 131 -5.47 11.76 9.94
C ASN A 131 -6.67 11.44 9.04
N ALA A 132 -6.46 10.62 8.01
CA ALA A 132 -7.52 10.25 7.08
C ALA A 132 -8.55 9.31 7.70
N GLU A 133 -8.10 8.35 8.51
CA GLU A 133 -8.94 7.41 9.24
C GLU A 133 -9.71 8.11 10.36
N ALA A 134 -9.06 9.00 11.12
CA ALA A 134 -9.72 9.86 12.13
C ALA A 134 -10.93 10.59 11.53
N LYS A 135 -10.73 11.20 10.35
CA LYS A 135 -11.80 11.89 9.61
C LYS A 135 -12.87 10.94 9.10
N ALA A 136 -12.50 9.76 8.60
CA ALA A 136 -13.45 8.77 8.11
C ALA A 136 -14.35 8.22 9.24
N HIS A 137 -13.80 8.10 10.44
CA HIS A 137 -14.49 7.59 11.63
C HIS A 137 -15.10 8.68 12.52
N GLY A 138 -14.77 9.95 12.30
CA GLY A 138 -15.26 11.07 13.11
C GLY A 138 -14.70 11.09 14.55
N VAL A 139 -13.48 10.60 14.74
CA VAL A 139 -12.78 10.53 16.04
C VAL A 139 -11.54 11.42 16.05
N ASP A 140 -10.96 11.66 17.22
CA ASP A 140 -9.66 12.32 17.33
C ASP A 140 -8.54 11.39 16.81
N ILE A 141 -7.44 11.95 16.30
CA ILE A 141 -6.29 11.16 15.79
C ILE A 141 -5.71 10.26 16.87
N ASP A 142 -5.74 10.70 18.14
CA ASP A 142 -5.25 9.95 19.29
C ASP A 142 -6.15 8.76 19.66
N GLU A 143 -7.39 8.73 19.16
CA GLU A 143 -8.40 7.69 19.37
C GLU A 143 -8.54 6.76 18.15
N VAL A 144 -7.77 6.98 17.09
CA VAL A 144 -7.80 6.12 15.90
C VAL A 144 -7.28 4.72 16.23
N HIS A 145 -8.17 3.76 16.10
CA HIS A 145 -7.83 2.35 16.01
C HIS A 145 -7.85 1.93 14.56
N PHE A 146 -6.70 1.52 14.03
CA PHE A 146 -6.65 1.04 12.67
C PHE A 146 -7.24 -0.38 12.59
N HIS A 147 -8.23 -0.53 11.73
CA HIS A 147 -8.92 -1.80 11.49
C HIS A 147 -8.16 -2.65 10.46
N GLU A 148 -7.77 -2.05 9.36
CA GLU A 148 -7.02 -2.71 8.28
C GLU A 148 -5.55 -2.26 8.23
N VAL A 149 -5.27 -1.02 8.63
CA VAL A 149 -3.92 -0.41 8.49
C VAL A 149 -3.00 -0.64 9.71
N GLY A 150 -3.57 -1.08 10.84
CA GLY A 150 -2.81 -1.39 12.07
C GLY A 150 -2.35 -2.83 12.13
N ALA A 151 -2.78 -3.62 11.14
CA ALA A 151 -2.35 -4.98 10.97
C ALA A 151 -0.87 -5.05 10.60
N VAL A 152 -0.26 -6.18 10.92
CA VAL A 152 1.18 -6.41 10.77
C VAL A 152 1.64 -6.25 9.32
N ASP A 153 0.83 -6.68 8.35
CA ASP A 153 1.09 -6.54 6.92
C ASP A 153 1.23 -5.08 6.49
N SER A 154 0.30 -4.21 6.90
CA SER A 154 0.35 -2.77 6.59
C SER A 154 1.56 -2.08 7.22
N ILE A 155 1.96 -2.48 8.43
CA ILE A 155 3.17 -1.95 9.08
C ILE A 155 4.43 -2.37 8.32
N VAL A 156 4.52 -3.64 7.96
CA VAL A 156 5.64 -4.17 7.19
C VAL A 156 5.71 -3.49 5.83
N ASP A 157 4.59 -3.31 5.13
CA ASP A 157 4.52 -2.61 3.82
C ASP A 157 5.06 -1.17 3.89
N ILE A 158 4.58 -0.37 4.84
CA ILE A 158 4.97 1.06 4.95
C ILE A 158 6.43 1.19 5.37
N VAL A 159 6.88 0.38 6.33
CA VAL A 159 8.29 0.41 6.75
C VAL A 159 9.20 -0.08 5.62
N ALA A 160 8.80 -1.14 4.90
CA ALA A 160 9.55 -1.63 3.76
C ALA A 160 9.65 -0.57 2.65
N ALA A 161 8.55 0.13 2.36
CA ALA A 161 8.52 1.23 1.41
C ALA A 161 9.53 2.33 1.80
N ALA A 162 9.53 2.74 3.06
CA ALA A 162 10.44 3.75 3.57
C ALA A 162 11.92 3.32 3.49
N VAL A 163 12.23 2.07 3.86
CA VAL A 163 13.58 1.50 3.77
C VAL A 163 14.05 1.44 2.31
N CYS A 164 13.18 1.02 1.39
CA CYS A 164 13.51 0.97 -0.04
C CYS A 164 13.77 2.37 -0.63
N ILE A 165 12.96 3.37 -0.27
CA ILE A 165 13.14 4.76 -0.71
C ILE A 165 14.47 5.31 -0.22
N ASP A 166 14.78 5.13 1.06
CA ASP A 166 16.04 5.58 1.65
C ASP A 166 17.24 4.88 1.02
N LYS A 167 17.16 3.56 0.82
CA LYS A 167 18.23 2.76 0.22
C LYS A 167 18.57 3.18 -1.21
N LEU A 168 17.56 3.53 -2.00
CA LEU A 168 17.74 4.06 -3.35
C LEU A 168 18.17 5.54 -3.35
N ASN A 169 18.23 6.17 -2.18
CA ASN A 169 18.51 7.58 -1.98
C ASN A 169 17.64 8.46 -2.89
N ILE A 170 16.33 8.22 -2.93
CA ILE A 170 15.40 8.96 -3.79
C ILE A 170 15.14 10.35 -3.21
N ASP A 171 15.46 11.39 -3.97
CA ASP A 171 15.33 12.79 -3.54
C ASP A 171 14.06 13.45 -4.07
N ARG A 172 13.59 13.00 -5.24
CA ARG A 172 12.43 13.55 -5.93
C ARG A 172 11.54 12.42 -6.40
N VAL A 173 10.24 12.54 -6.15
CA VAL A 173 9.23 11.59 -6.63
C VAL A 173 8.22 12.34 -7.47
N VAL A 174 8.09 11.92 -8.73
CA VAL A 174 7.11 12.45 -9.67
C VAL A 174 5.98 11.44 -9.82
N CYS A 175 4.77 11.84 -9.44
CA CYS A 175 3.55 11.06 -9.68
C CYS A 175 2.46 12.00 -10.22
N PRO A 176 2.25 12.07 -11.55
CA PRO A 176 1.34 13.06 -12.12
C PRO A 176 -0.14 12.88 -11.73
N LYS A 177 -0.55 11.62 -11.55
CA LYS A 177 -1.89 11.19 -11.16
C LYS A 177 -1.90 9.71 -10.80
N ILE A 178 -2.88 9.31 -10.00
CA ILE A 178 -3.15 7.92 -9.61
C ILE A 178 -4.55 7.51 -10.08
N TYR A 179 -4.75 6.21 -10.33
CA TYR A 179 -5.93 5.69 -11.00
C TYR A 179 -6.78 4.86 -10.05
N GLU A 180 -8.06 5.21 -9.94
CA GLU A 180 -9.01 4.52 -9.08
C GLU A 180 -10.03 3.70 -9.90
N GLY A 181 -10.54 2.63 -9.30
CA GLY A 181 -11.67 1.89 -9.84
C GLY A 181 -13.02 2.49 -9.42
N GLN A 182 -14.06 1.68 -9.43
CA GLN A 182 -15.43 2.09 -9.08
C GLN A 182 -16.18 0.95 -8.38
N GLY A 183 -17.26 1.31 -7.68
CA GLY A 183 -18.18 0.36 -7.05
C GLY A 183 -18.05 0.38 -5.54
N PHE A 184 -18.10 -0.82 -4.94
CA PHE A 184 -17.98 -1.00 -3.50
C PHE A 184 -16.94 -2.08 -3.20
N VAL A 185 -16.22 -1.93 -2.10
CA VAL A 185 -15.34 -2.95 -1.52
C VAL A 185 -15.96 -3.44 -0.21
N ARG A 186 -15.79 -4.74 0.09
CA ARG A 186 -16.21 -5.32 1.36
C ARG A 186 -15.01 -5.33 2.31
N CYS A 187 -15.19 -4.76 3.49
CA CYS A 187 -14.20 -4.66 4.56
C CYS A 187 -14.87 -4.98 5.91
N GLN A 188 -14.12 -4.81 7.01
CA GLN A 188 -14.66 -4.94 8.37
C GLN A 188 -15.84 -3.97 8.65
N HIS A 189 -15.94 -2.89 7.88
CA HIS A 189 -17.03 -1.91 7.95
C HIS A 189 -18.23 -2.24 7.05
N GLY A 190 -18.28 -3.46 6.49
CA GLY A 190 -19.30 -3.86 5.51
C GLY A 190 -18.93 -3.44 4.10
N GLN A 191 -19.92 -3.05 3.29
CA GLN A 191 -19.66 -2.55 1.93
C GLN A 191 -19.49 -1.04 1.95
N ILE A 192 -18.32 -0.57 1.53
CA ILE A 192 -17.99 0.86 1.46
C ILE A 192 -17.73 1.28 0.00
N PRO A 193 -18.09 2.52 -0.39
CA PRO A 193 -17.90 2.99 -1.75
C PRO A 193 -16.41 3.09 -2.09
N ILE A 194 -16.10 2.95 -3.37
CA ILE A 194 -14.77 3.19 -3.93
C ILE A 194 -14.78 4.56 -4.64
N PRO A 195 -13.82 5.46 -4.35
CA PRO A 195 -12.70 5.32 -3.43
C PRO A 195 -13.19 5.28 -1.97
N VAL A 196 -12.49 4.50 -1.15
CA VAL A 196 -12.83 4.37 0.27
C VAL A 196 -12.63 5.71 1.00
N PRO A 197 -13.37 5.99 2.09
CA PRO A 197 -13.34 7.30 2.75
C PRO A 197 -11.94 7.79 3.13
N ALA A 198 -11.05 6.91 3.60
CA ALA A 198 -9.67 7.27 3.91
C ALA A 198 -8.90 7.76 2.66
N VAL A 199 -9.03 7.09 1.52
CA VAL A 199 -8.41 7.52 0.25
C VAL A 199 -8.94 8.90 -0.18
N VAL A 200 -10.24 9.14 -0.04
CA VAL A 200 -10.84 10.45 -0.32
C VAL A 200 -10.27 11.54 0.59
N ASN A 201 -10.16 11.28 1.89
CA ASN A 201 -9.60 12.23 2.85
C ASN A 201 -8.12 12.55 2.56
N ILE A 202 -7.31 11.55 2.23
CA ILE A 202 -5.91 11.75 1.81
C ILE A 202 -5.85 12.61 0.54
N ALA A 203 -6.70 12.32 -0.45
CA ALA A 203 -6.70 13.06 -1.70
C ALA A 203 -7.08 14.53 -1.52
N ILE A 204 -8.06 14.83 -0.65
CA ILE A 204 -8.46 16.20 -0.31
C ILE A 204 -7.30 16.95 0.37
N GLU A 205 -6.66 16.32 1.37
CA GLU A 205 -5.65 16.99 2.20
C GLU A 205 -4.32 17.19 1.46
N HIS A 206 -3.93 16.25 0.61
CA HIS A 206 -2.65 16.26 -0.09
C HIS A 206 -2.75 16.63 -1.58
N GLY A 207 -3.95 16.98 -2.07
CA GLY A 207 -4.16 17.38 -3.45
C GLY A 207 -3.86 16.29 -4.48
N LEU A 208 -4.08 15.01 -4.12
CA LEU A 208 -3.81 13.90 -5.03
C LEU A 208 -4.75 13.95 -6.24
N ARG A 209 -4.16 13.90 -7.44
CA ARG A 209 -4.93 13.87 -8.70
C ARG A 209 -5.43 12.45 -8.98
N LEU A 210 -6.70 12.22 -8.71
CA LEU A 210 -7.37 10.95 -9.00
C LEU A 210 -7.90 10.92 -10.44
N HIS A 211 -7.80 9.76 -11.07
CA HIS A 211 -8.43 9.47 -12.36
C HIS A 211 -9.24 8.18 -12.28
N TYR A 212 -10.55 8.26 -12.51
CA TYR A 212 -11.41 7.07 -12.52
C TYR A 212 -11.22 6.24 -13.79
N THR A 213 -11.01 4.96 -13.59
CA THR A 213 -11.03 3.93 -14.64
C THR A 213 -12.42 3.32 -14.75
N GLN A 214 -12.65 2.43 -15.72
CA GLN A 214 -13.87 1.62 -15.80
C GLN A 214 -13.81 0.35 -14.95
N THR A 215 -12.67 0.07 -14.31
CA THR A 215 -12.45 -1.15 -13.54
C THR A 215 -13.34 -1.18 -12.31
N LYS A 216 -14.02 -2.31 -12.08
CA LYS A 216 -14.77 -2.55 -10.83
C LYS A 216 -13.83 -3.09 -9.76
N GLY A 217 -13.88 -2.51 -8.57
CA GLY A 217 -13.01 -2.85 -7.45
C GLY A 217 -12.04 -1.72 -7.09
N GLU A 218 -11.43 -1.83 -5.92
CA GLU A 218 -10.53 -0.82 -5.38
C GLU A 218 -9.13 -0.98 -6.00
N LEU A 219 -8.65 0.05 -6.67
CA LEU A 219 -7.32 0.10 -7.27
C LEU A 219 -6.33 0.85 -6.36
N ILE A 220 -6.80 1.84 -5.60
CA ILE A 220 -5.98 2.58 -4.65
C ILE A 220 -6.36 2.16 -3.24
N THR A 221 -5.42 1.58 -2.49
CA THR A 221 -5.66 1.31 -1.06
C THR A 221 -5.32 2.55 -0.22
N PRO A 222 -5.85 2.69 1.01
CA PRO A 222 -5.43 3.76 1.93
C PRO A 222 -3.91 3.86 2.08
N THR A 223 -3.24 2.71 2.23
CA THR A 223 -1.78 2.60 2.29
C THR A 223 -1.11 3.13 1.02
N GLY A 224 -1.58 2.74 -0.17
CA GLY A 224 -1.03 3.22 -1.43
C GLY A 224 -1.20 4.73 -1.62
N ALA A 225 -2.37 5.29 -1.28
CA ALA A 225 -2.62 6.72 -1.33
C ALA A 225 -1.70 7.51 -0.38
N ALA A 226 -1.53 7.01 0.86
CA ALA A 226 -0.69 7.66 1.85
C ALA A 226 0.80 7.58 1.53
N ILE A 227 1.26 6.47 0.91
CA ILE A 227 2.63 6.38 0.39
C ILE A 227 2.86 7.50 -0.62
N ILE A 228 2.00 7.65 -1.63
CA ILE A 228 2.14 8.73 -2.63
C ILE A 228 2.11 10.10 -1.96
N ALA A 229 1.13 10.36 -1.09
CA ALA A 229 1.00 11.63 -0.37
C ALA A 229 2.24 11.96 0.49
N GLY A 230 2.88 10.95 1.08
CA GLY A 230 4.03 11.13 1.97
C GLY A 230 5.36 11.38 1.24
N ILE A 231 5.49 10.90 -0.01
CA ILE A 231 6.78 10.87 -0.73
C ILE A 231 6.80 11.74 -1.98
N GLN A 232 5.63 12.08 -2.55
CA GLN A 232 5.52 12.85 -3.78
C GLN A 232 6.10 14.25 -3.58
N THR A 233 7.00 14.65 -4.49
CA THR A 233 7.56 16.01 -4.52
C THR A 233 7.03 16.83 -5.69
N GLU A 234 6.61 16.16 -6.77
CA GLU A 234 6.18 16.78 -8.02
C GLU A 234 4.99 16.04 -8.64
N ASP A 235 4.08 16.79 -9.26
CA ASP A 235 2.86 16.30 -9.91
C ASP A 235 2.88 16.45 -11.44
N LYS A 236 4.06 16.73 -12.00
CA LYS A 236 4.30 16.89 -13.44
C LYS A 236 5.64 16.28 -13.81
N LEU A 237 5.65 15.53 -14.91
CA LEU A 237 6.88 15.06 -15.52
C LEU A 237 7.64 16.21 -16.20
N PRO A 238 8.98 16.15 -16.23
CA PRO A 238 9.76 17.00 -17.12
C PRO A 238 9.39 16.74 -18.58
N GLU A 239 9.52 17.76 -19.44
CA GLU A 239 9.20 17.65 -20.88
C GLU A 239 10.06 16.59 -21.58
N GLU A 240 11.34 16.53 -21.23
CA GLU A 240 12.28 15.54 -21.74
C GLU A 240 13.05 14.86 -20.59
N PHE A 241 13.14 13.54 -20.64
CA PHE A 241 13.91 12.74 -19.68
C PHE A 241 14.33 11.40 -20.28
N ILE A 242 15.33 10.77 -19.67
CA ILE A 242 15.76 9.40 -19.98
C ILE A 242 15.37 8.48 -18.82
N ILE A 243 14.76 7.33 -19.14
CA ILE A 243 14.55 6.24 -18.19
C ILE A 243 15.86 5.45 -18.06
N LYS A 244 16.40 5.35 -16.84
CA LYS A 244 17.65 4.66 -16.51
C LYS A 244 17.42 3.24 -16.02
N LYS A 245 16.34 3.03 -15.26
CA LYS A 245 15.92 1.74 -14.72
C LYS A 245 14.41 1.68 -14.60
N ILE A 246 13.88 0.46 -14.58
CA ILE A 246 12.47 0.15 -14.34
C ILE A 246 12.39 -0.97 -13.30
N GLY A 247 11.40 -0.88 -12.43
CA GLY A 247 10.94 -1.96 -11.58
C GLY A 247 9.43 -2.08 -11.66
N ILE A 248 8.91 -3.31 -11.64
CA ILE A 248 7.50 -3.63 -11.78
C ILE A 248 7.07 -4.46 -10.57
N GLY A 249 6.15 -3.91 -9.77
CA GLY A 249 5.55 -4.59 -8.63
C GLY A 249 4.12 -5.03 -8.94
N VAL A 250 3.79 -6.29 -8.65
CA VAL A 250 2.43 -6.82 -8.87
C VAL A 250 1.55 -6.65 -7.63
N GLY A 251 0.25 -6.46 -7.88
CA GLY A 251 -0.77 -6.54 -6.84
C GLY A 251 -1.49 -7.88 -6.86
N LYS A 252 -2.04 -8.27 -5.70
CA LYS A 252 -2.71 -9.57 -5.53
C LYS A 252 -4.05 -9.66 -6.25
N ARG A 253 -4.82 -8.56 -6.28
CA ARG A 253 -6.14 -8.51 -6.92
C ARG A 253 -6.06 -8.79 -8.43
N LYS A 254 -7.12 -9.39 -8.97
CA LYS A 254 -7.26 -9.72 -10.39
C LYS A 254 -8.22 -8.74 -11.05
N TYR A 255 -7.78 -8.16 -12.16
CA TYR A 255 -8.54 -7.23 -12.99
C TYR A 255 -8.31 -7.59 -14.47
N ASP A 256 -9.07 -6.94 -15.36
CA ASP A 256 -8.91 -7.10 -16.82
C ASP A 256 -7.61 -6.48 -17.35
N ILE A 257 -7.00 -5.60 -16.56
CA ILE A 257 -5.69 -5.01 -16.82
C ILE A 257 -4.61 -5.61 -15.90
N PRO A 258 -3.33 -5.61 -16.29
CA PRO A 258 -2.26 -6.04 -15.40
C PRO A 258 -2.25 -5.17 -14.14
N ASN A 259 -2.54 -5.78 -12.99
CA ASN A 259 -2.49 -5.12 -11.69
C ASN A 259 -1.03 -4.92 -11.27
N VAL A 260 -0.40 -3.83 -11.73
CA VAL A 260 1.01 -3.52 -11.50
C VAL A 260 1.26 -2.03 -11.25
N VAL A 261 2.28 -1.72 -10.44
CA VAL A 261 2.91 -0.40 -10.34
C VAL A 261 4.25 -0.44 -11.07
N ARG A 262 4.53 0.58 -11.90
CA ARG A 262 5.85 0.75 -12.51
C ARG A 262 6.60 1.90 -11.83
N ALA A 263 7.77 1.59 -11.31
CA ALA A 263 8.73 2.52 -10.74
C ALA A 263 9.87 2.72 -11.74
N MET A 264 10.20 3.96 -12.08
CA MET A 264 11.24 4.26 -13.06
C MET A 264 12.23 5.28 -12.51
N MET A 265 13.52 4.96 -12.54
CA MET A 265 14.56 5.97 -12.29
C MET A 265 14.75 6.81 -13.54
N ILE A 266 14.58 8.12 -13.43
CA ILE A 266 14.69 9.04 -14.57
C ILE A 266 15.79 10.09 -14.38
N GLU A 267 16.31 10.59 -15.49
CA GLU A 267 17.31 11.65 -15.56
C GLU A 267 16.78 12.76 -16.50
N VAL A 268 16.70 14.00 -16.00
CA VAL A 268 16.27 15.16 -16.80
C VAL A 268 17.37 15.56 -17.77
N LYS A 269 16.99 15.88 -19.00
CA LYS A 269 17.91 16.41 -20.02
C LYS A 269 18.00 17.93 -20.00
#